data_AF-A0A9P7APL6-F1
#
_entry.id   AF-A0A9P7APL6-F1
#
_cell.length_a   1.000
_cell.length_b   1.000
_cell.length_c   1.000
_cell.angle_alpha   90.00
_cell.angle_beta   90.00
_cell.angle_gamma   90.00
#
_symmetry.space_group_name_H-M   'P 1'
#
loop_
_entity.id
_entity.type
_entity.pdbx_description
1 polymer ?
#
loop_
_entity_poly.entity_id
_entity_poly.type
_entity_poly.pdbx_seq_one_letter_code
_entity_poly.pdbx_strand_id
1 'polypeptide(L)'
;MIWAALSCLNQFINSIVWHNNAINWAPIWCDISIRIMLGAPVGIPAASLCINRRLYNIAKTHAVAFTDEAKRRAILIDTLICVLFPMIVVALPFFLSDSWPIIIGLVSSVYCGTPLLGGLLLFTFAVHNSPVFLKSNKSLSASRYFRLMALAMTEILCTIPLASFIIWLNSAVHPVEPWISWENVHCDFSRVMQYPSVLWTTNYLLVVAIQLTRWLIVFCAFTFFAFFGFAAEARKNYSIAFCKAATAYELE
;
A
#
# COMPACT_ATOMS: atom_id res chain seq x y z
N MET A 1 2.04 2.10 -5.18
CA MET A 1 0.85 2.53 -5.95
C MET A 1 0.35 1.46 -6.91
N ILE A 2 1.26 0.74 -7.58
CA ILE A 2 0.90 -0.42 -8.41
C ILE A 2 0.04 -1.44 -7.63
N TRP A 3 0.39 -1.75 -6.37
CA TRP A 3 -0.41 -2.65 -5.53
C TRP A 3 -1.87 -2.21 -5.34
N ALA A 4 -2.12 -0.92 -5.07
CA ALA A 4 -3.48 -0.40 -4.96
C ALA A 4 -4.22 -0.47 -6.30
N ALA A 5 -3.56 -0.10 -7.40
CA ALA A 5 -4.14 -0.18 -8.74
C ALA A 5 -4.49 -1.62 -9.15
N LEU A 6 -3.57 -2.57 -8.95
CA LEU A 6 -3.79 -4.00 -9.20
C LEU A 6 -4.95 -4.55 -8.37
N SER A 7 -5.07 -4.10 -7.12
CA SER A 7 -6.15 -4.55 -6.23
C SER A 7 -7.51 -3.97 -6.62
N CYS A 8 -7.56 -2.70 -7.02
CA CYS A 8 -8.77 -2.10 -7.57
C CYS A 8 -9.20 -2.79 -8.88
N LEU A 9 -8.24 -3.09 -9.76
CA LEU A 9 -8.50 -3.85 -10.99
C LEU A 9 -9.04 -5.25 -10.67
N ASN A 10 -8.43 -5.94 -9.69
CA ASN A 10 -8.90 -7.23 -9.23
C ASN A 10 -10.36 -7.18 -8.74
N GLN A 11 -10.70 -6.20 -7.90
CA GLN A 11 -12.08 -6.02 -7.43
C GLN A 11 -13.05 -5.68 -8.57
N PHE A 12 -12.62 -4.87 -9.54
CA PHE A 12 -13.43 -4.53 -10.71
C PHE A 12 -13.73 -5.75 -11.59
N ILE A 13 -12.73 -6.59 -11.85
CA ILE A 13 -12.94 -7.82 -12.62
C ILE A 13 -13.86 -8.77 -11.83
N ASN A 14 -13.62 -8.91 -10.52
CA ASN A 14 -14.44 -9.76 -9.66
C ASN A 14 -15.91 -9.30 -9.60
N SER A 15 -16.19 -7.99 -9.63
CA SER A 15 -17.56 -7.48 -9.61
C SER A 15 -18.32 -7.69 -10.93
N ILE A 16 -17.61 -7.75 -12.06
CA ILE A 16 -18.19 -8.01 -13.38
C ILE A 16 -18.46 -9.51 -13.57
N VAL A 17 -17.44 -10.35 -13.36
CA VAL A 17 -17.53 -11.79 -13.67
C VAL A 17 -18.50 -12.52 -12.72
N TRP A 18 -18.47 -12.18 -11.43
CA TRP A 18 -19.34 -12.79 -10.41
C TRP A 18 -20.57 -11.94 -10.09
N HIS A 19 -21.03 -11.11 -11.03
CA HIS A 19 -22.29 -10.40 -10.86
C HIS A 19 -23.46 -11.39 -10.72
N ASN A 20 -24.13 -11.36 -9.58
CA ASN A 20 -25.28 -12.21 -9.23
C ASN A 20 -25.05 -13.73 -9.33
N ASN A 21 -23.81 -14.20 -9.31
CA ASN A 21 -23.50 -15.63 -9.37
C ASN A 21 -22.27 -15.98 -8.53
N ALA A 22 -22.19 -17.24 -8.09
CA ALA A 22 -21.05 -17.78 -7.34
C ALA A 22 -20.34 -18.92 -8.12
N ILE A 23 -20.60 -19.01 -9.43
CA ILE A 23 -20.11 -20.10 -10.28
C ILE A 23 -18.62 -19.89 -10.56
N ASN A 24 -17.84 -20.97 -10.57
CA ASN A 24 -16.40 -20.89 -10.83
C ASN A 24 -16.16 -20.91 -12.35
N TRP A 25 -16.28 -19.74 -12.98
CA TRP A 25 -16.05 -19.57 -14.42
C TRP A 25 -14.57 -19.66 -14.81
N ALA A 26 -13.66 -19.25 -13.91
CA ALA A 26 -12.24 -19.12 -14.19
C ALA A 26 -11.39 -19.50 -12.96
N PRO A 27 -11.07 -20.80 -12.76
CA PRO A 27 -10.31 -21.26 -11.59
C PRO A 27 -8.93 -20.59 -11.49
N ILE A 28 -8.24 -20.43 -12.62
CA ILE A 28 -6.92 -19.78 -12.69
C ILE A 28 -6.99 -18.32 -12.23
N TRP A 29 -8.11 -17.63 -12.49
CA TRP A 29 -8.29 -16.25 -12.05
C TRP A 29 -8.40 -16.16 -10.52
N CYS A 30 -9.09 -17.10 -9.87
CA CYS A 30 -9.20 -17.15 -8.42
C CYS A 30 -7.82 -17.25 -7.74
N ASP A 31 -6.91 -18.07 -8.29
CA ASP A 31 -5.53 -18.21 -7.81
C ASP A 31 -4.71 -16.93 -7.98
N ILE A 32 -4.92 -16.19 -9.07
CA ILE A 32 -4.26 -14.89 -9.28
C ILE A 32 -4.84 -13.84 -8.32
N SER A 33 -6.16 -13.79 -8.20
CA SER A 33 -6.90 -12.84 -7.35
C SER A 33 -6.49 -12.97 -5.89
N ILE A 34 -6.40 -14.19 -5.35
CA ILE A 34 -6.02 -14.39 -3.95
C ILE A 34 -4.60 -13.90 -3.68
N ARG A 35 -3.65 -14.11 -4.61
CA ARG A 35 -2.27 -13.61 -4.48
C ARG A 35 -2.20 -12.08 -4.46
N ILE A 36 -3.01 -11.42 -5.29
CA ILE A 36 -3.13 -9.95 -5.28
C ILE A 36 -3.71 -9.49 -3.93
N MET A 37 -4.77 -10.16 -3.46
CA MET A 37 -5.44 -9.84 -2.19
C MET A 37 -4.55 -10.05 -0.96
N LEU A 38 -3.67 -11.05 -0.98
CA LEU A 38 -2.69 -11.29 0.10
C LEU A 38 -1.50 -10.32 0.03
N GLY A 39 -1.05 -9.96 -1.18
CA GLY A 39 0.10 -9.09 -1.37
C GLY A 39 -0.19 -7.62 -1.08
N ALA A 40 -1.40 -7.14 -1.39
CA ALA A 40 -1.73 -5.72 -1.31
C ALA A 40 -1.73 -5.13 0.12
N PRO A 41 -2.27 -5.79 1.16
CA PRO A 41 -2.18 -5.32 2.54
C PRO A 41 -0.75 -5.15 3.04
N VAL A 42 0.21 -5.86 2.45
CA VAL A 42 1.65 -5.76 2.78
C VAL A 42 2.34 -4.74 1.90
N GLY A 43 2.09 -4.78 0.59
CA GLY A 43 2.73 -3.94 -0.41
C GLY A 43 2.34 -2.46 -0.32
N ILE A 44 1.11 -2.14 0.12
CA ILE A 44 0.66 -0.76 0.28
C ILE A 44 1.40 -0.06 1.44
N PRO A 45 1.39 -0.58 2.68
CA PRO A 45 2.20 -0.04 3.77
C PRO A 45 3.70 -0.10 3.49
N ALA A 46 4.21 -1.16 2.86
CA ALA A 46 5.63 -1.25 2.51
C ALA A 46 6.07 -0.10 1.56
N ALA A 47 5.22 0.30 0.62
CA ALA A 47 5.48 1.45 -0.25
C ALA A 47 5.51 2.77 0.54
N SER A 48 4.61 2.92 1.51
CA SER A 48 4.59 4.09 2.39
C SER A 48 5.83 4.14 3.30
N LEU A 49 6.25 3.00 3.87
CA LEU A 49 7.49 2.87 4.62
C LEU A 49 8.72 3.30 3.78
N CYS A 50 8.81 2.91 2.51
CA CYS A 50 9.92 3.32 1.64
C CYS A 50 9.91 4.84 1.40
N ILE A 51 8.73 5.45 1.26
CA ILE A 51 8.57 6.90 1.18
C ILE A 51 9.10 7.56 2.47
N ASN A 52 8.71 7.04 3.64
CA ASN A 52 9.10 7.56 4.95
C ASN A 52 10.60 7.43 5.18
N ARG A 53 11.19 6.28 4.84
CA ARG A 53 12.63 6.03 4.88
C ARG A 53 13.40 7.01 3.99
N ARG A 54 12.92 7.26 2.76
CA ARG A 54 13.57 8.21 1.84
C ARG A 54 13.54 9.63 2.39
N LEU A 55 12.41 10.06 2.96
CA LEU A 55 12.28 11.37 3.60
C LEU A 55 13.20 11.51 4.81
N TYR A 56 13.23 10.48 5.66
CA TYR A 56 14.12 10.43 6.82
C TYR A 56 15.59 10.59 6.40
N ASN A 57 16.02 9.85 5.39
CA ASN A 57 17.39 9.94 4.89
C ASN A 57 17.71 11.34 4.35
N ILE A 58 16.79 11.95 3.59
CA ILE A 58 16.95 13.32 3.08
C ILE A 58 17.06 14.34 4.22
N ALA A 59 16.24 14.19 5.26
CA ALA A 59 16.25 15.09 6.42
C ALA A 59 17.52 14.93 7.27
N LYS A 60 18.06 13.71 7.38
CA LYS A 60 19.27 13.41 8.15
C LYS A 60 20.56 13.83 7.44
N THR A 61 20.59 13.76 6.11
CA THR A 61 21.78 14.12 5.34
C THR A 61 21.88 15.63 5.17
N HIS A 62 22.68 16.29 6.01
CA HIS A 62 23.12 17.66 5.79
C HIS A 62 24.06 17.71 4.57
N ALA A 63 23.62 18.30 3.47
CA ALA A 63 24.45 18.85 2.37
C ALA A 63 25.57 17.99 1.73
N VAL A 64 25.62 16.67 1.94
CA VAL A 64 26.56 15.79 1.21
C VAL A 64 25.94 15.42 -0.13
N ALA A 65 26.66 15.63 -1.23
CA ALA A 65 26.25 15.22 -2.57
C ALA A 65 25.87 13.73 -2.57
N PHE A 66 24.67 13.39 -3.06
CA PHE A 66 24.28 11.99 -3.24
C PHE A 66 25.23 11.36 -4.25
N THR A 67 26.05 10.40 -3.81
CA THR A 67 26.83 9.58 -4.72
C THR A 67 25.89 8.68 -5.53
N ASP A 68 26.27 8.35 -6.77
CA ASP A 68 25.46 7.48 -7.62
C ASP A 68 25.29 6.08 -7.00
N GLU A 69 26.28 5.62 -6.23
CA GLU A 69 26.25 4.36 -5.49
C GLU A 69 25.18 4.40 -4.38
N ALA A 70 25.09 5.51 -3.64
CA ALA A 70 24.09 5.67 -2.59
C ALA A 70 22.67 5.69 -3.17
N LYS A 71 22.50 6.33 -4.35
CA LYS A 71 21.23 6.35 -5.08
C LYS A 71 20.83 4.96 -5.57
N ARG A 72 21.76 4.20 -6.17
CA ARG A 72 21.51 2.81 -6.61
C ARG A 72 21.15 1.91 -5.44
N ARG A 73 21.87 2.00 -4.32
CA ARG A 73 21.60 1.23 -3.11
C ARG A 73 20.22 1.57 -2.53
N ALA A 74 19.81 2.83 -2.54
CA ALA A 74 18.48 3.24 -2.09
C ALA A 74 17.38 2.62 -2.95
N ILE A 75 17.49 2.70 -4.28
CA ILE A 75 16.53 2.10 -5.22
C ILE A 75 16.46 0.58 -5.05
N LEU A 76 17.61 -0.09 -4.89
CA LEU A 76 17.66 -1.53 -4.67
C LEU A 76 16.93 -1.92 -3.37
N ILE A 77 17.21 -1.24 -2.26
CA ILE A 77 16.53 -1.50 -0.98
C ILE A 77 15.03 -1.26 -1.08
N ASP A 78 14.60 -0.15 -1.69
CA ASP A 78 13.18 0.18 -1.84
C ASP A 78 12.45 -0.85 -2.72
N THR A 79 13.12 -1.36 -3.76
CA THR A 79 12.58 -2.41 -4.65
C THR A 79 12.45 -3.74 -3.91
N LEU A 80 13.44 -4.11 -3.09
CA LEU A 80 13.37 -5.32 -2.27
C LEU A 80 12.20 -5.25 -1.28
N ILE A 81 11.98 -4.10 -0.63
CA ILE A 81 10.89 -3.91 0.34
C ILE A 81 9.52 -3.86 -0.34
N CYS A 82 9.39 -3.18 -1.48
CA CYS A 82 8.09 -2.97 -2.13
C CYS A 82 7.61 -4.15 -3.00
N VAL A 83 8.53 -5.00 -3.46
CA VAL A 83 8.23 -6.07 -4.43
C VAL A 83 8.63 -7.43 -3.86
N LEU A 84 9.91 -7.64 -3.56
CA LEU A 84 10.38 -8.96 -3.15
C LEU A 84 9.71 -9.41 -1.84
N PHE A 85 9.62 -8.52 -0.86
CA PHE A 85 9.04 -8.84 0.43
C PHE A 85 7.55 -9.25 0.34
N PRO A 86 6.63 -8.47 -0.30
CA PRO A 86 5.25 -8.93 -0.53
C PRO A 86 5.17 -10.24 -1.32
N MET A 87 6.04 -10.44 -2.32
CA MET A 87 6.05 -11.68 -3.10
C MET A 87 6.46 -12.90 -2.26
N ILE A 88 7.41 -12.73 -1.33
CA ILE A 88 7.78 -13.78 -0.38
C ILE A 88 6.60 -14.09 0.55
N VAL A 89 5.91 -13.07 1.07
CA VAL A 89 4.75 -13.27 1.95
C VAL A 89 3.60 -13.98 1.22
N VAL A 90 3.39 -13.67 -0.06
CA VAL A 90 2.40 -14.35 -0.90
C VAL A 90 2.81 -15.80 -1.22
N ALA A 91 4.10 -16.06 -1.44
CA ALA A 91 4.61 -17.39 -1.75
C ALA A 91 4.69 -18.30 -0.51
N LEU A 92 4.92 -17.71 0.67
CA LEU A 92 5.00 -18.39 1.95
C LEU A 92 3.90 -17.84 2.87
N PRO A 93 2.63 -18.26 2.68
CA PRO A 93 1.55 -17.92 3.60
C PRO A 93 1.76 -18.66 4.93
N PHE A 94 2.73 -18.20 5.72
CA PHE A 94 2.86 -18.56 7.12
C PHE A 94 1.73 -17.87 7.91
N PHE A 95 1.47 -18.36 9.13
CA PHE A 95 0.43 -17.97 10.09
C PHE A 95 0.27 -16.46 10.43
N LEU A 96 1.00 -15.57 9.77
CA LEU A 96 1.15 -14.16 10.12
C LEU A 96 0.69 -13.19 9.01
N SER A 97 -0.09 -13.63 8.02
CA SER A 97 -0.54 -12.77 6.89
C SER A 97 -1.14 -11.44 7.35
N ASP A 98 -1.99 -11.47 8.36
CA ASP A 98 -2.73 -10.29 8.84
C ASP A 98 -1.91 -9.40 9.78
N SER A 99 -0.78 -9.90 10.30
CA SER A 99 0.06 -9.19 11.28
C SER A 99 1.07 -8.24 10.64
N TRP A 100 1.48 -8.50 9.39
CA TRP A 100 2.49 -7.72 8.68
C TRP A 100 2.17 -6.21 8.56
N PRO A 101 0.93 -5.78 8.30
CA PRO A 101 0.58 -4.36 8.29
C PRO A 101 0.90 -3.65 9.63
N ILE A 102 0.73 -4.35 10.77
CA ILE A 102 1.07 -3.80 12.09
C ILE A 102 2.58 -3.65 12.22
N ILE A 103 3.35 -4.69 11.87
CA ILE A 103 4.81 -4.67 11.93
C ILE A 103 5.36 -3.54 11.05
N ILE A 104 4.87 -3.42 9.82
CA ILE A 104 5.29 -2.35 8.91
C ILE A 104 4.87 -0.98 9.45
N GLY A 105 3.66 -0.85 10.00
CA GLY A 105 3.19 0.38 10.63
C GLY A 105 4.05 0.81 11.82
N LEU A 106 4.50 -0.12 12.65
CA LEU A 106 5.42 0.14 13.77
C LEU A 106 6.82 0.54 13.29
N VAL A 107 7.35 -0.13 12.26
CA VAL A 107 8.63 0.28 11.66
C VAL A 107 8.50 1.67 11.04
N SER A 108 7.39 1.93 10.33
CA SER A 108 7.06 3.23 9.74
C SER A 108 6.96 4.31 10.82
N SER A 109 6.37 4.01 11.97
CA SER A 109 6.27 4.93 13.10
C SER A 109 7.62 5.29 13.72
N VAL A 110 8.64 4.43 13.65
CA VAL A 110 10.02 4.79 14.04
C VAL A 110 10.62 5.80 13.04
N TYR A 111 10.46 5.55 11.75
CA TYR A 111 10.94 6.45 10.69
C TYR A 111 10.19 7.78 10.63
N CYS A 112 8.94 7.84 11.09
CA CYS A 112 8.15 9.07 11.19
C CYS A 112 8.23 9.74 12.56
N GLY A 113 8.35 8.98 13.64
CA GLY A 113 8.42 9.49 15.01
C GLY A 113 9.71 10.27 15.25
N THR A 114 10.82 9.83 14.66
CA THR A 114 12.09 10.57 14.68
C THR A 114 11.98 11.96 14.02
N PRO A 115 11.33 12.13 12.85
CA PRO A 115 11.04 13.44 12.29
C PRO A 115 9.80 14.15 12.86
N LEU A 116 8.87 13.51 13.58
CA LEU A 116 7.75 14.22 14.22
C LEU A 116 8.15 14.87 15.55
N LEU A 117 8.99 14.21 16.37
CA LEU A 117 9.50 14.76 17.64
C LEU A 117 10.76 15.62 17.46
N GLY A 118 11.66 15.26 16.54
CA GLY A 118 12.89 16.03 16.27
C GLY A 118 12.89 16.77 14.94
N GLY A 119 12.27 16.20 13.90
CA GLY A 119 12.32 16.73 12.52
C GLY A 119 11.34 17.85 12.20
N LEU A 120 10.19 18.00 12.88
CA LEU A 120 9.31 19.15 12.71
C LEU A 120 9.96 20.38 13.32
N LEU A 121 10.61 20.22 14.48
CA LEU A 121 11.45 21.25 15.10
C LEU A 121 12.70 21.53 14.27
N LEU A 122 13.42 20.52 13.78
CA LEU A 122 14.61 20.73 12.94
C LEU A 122 14.28 21.24 11.54
N PHE A 123 13.14 20.88 10.95
CA PHE A 123 12.68 21.38 9.65
C PHE A 123 12.15 22.81 9.79
N THR A 124 11.35 23.12 10.81
CA THR A 124 10.97 24.52 11.09
C THR A 124 12.21 25.35 11.42
N PHE A 125 13.15 24.84 12.23
CA PHE A 125 14.42 25.48 12.53
C PHE A 125 15.33 25.63 11.29
N ALA A 126 15.43 24.64 10.40
CA ALA A 126 16.26 24.70 9.19
C ALA A 126 15.63 25.59 8.10
N VAL A 127 14.31 25.59 7.95
CA VAL A 127 13.58 26.49 7.04
C VAL A 127 13.63 27.93 7.55
N HIS A 128 13.54 28.14 8.87
CA HIS A 128 13.62 29.45 9.51
C HIS A 128 15.05 30.02 9.53
N ASN A 129 16.07 29.19 9.82
CA ASN A 129 17.45 29.63 9.96
C ASN A 129 18.29 29.54 8.68
N SER A 130 17.79 28.92 7.60
CA SER A 130 18.54 28.78 6.35
C SER A 130 17.63 28.76 5.10
N PRO A 131 17.27 29.92 4.53
CA PRO A 131 16.53 30.01 3.26
C PRO A 131 17.29 29.41 2.06
N VAL A 132 18.57 29.07 2.23
CA VAL A 132 19.45 28.43 1.25
C VAL A 132 19.11 26.95 1.03
N PHE A 133 18.61 26.23 2.04
CA PHE A 133 18.29 24.79 1.94
C PHE A 133 17.17 24.50 0.93
N LEU A 134 16.16 25.38 0.84
CA LEU A 134 15.07 25.30 -0.13
C LEU A 134 15.47 25.79 -1.53
N LYS A 135 16.46 26.69 -1.64
CA LYS A 135 16.97 27.19 -2.92
C LYS A 135 17.96 26.25 -3.60
N SER A 136 18.73 25.48 -2.84
CA SER A 136 19.79 24.61 -3.38
C SER A 136 19.23 23.29 -3.96
N ASN A 137 18.16 22.75 -3.37
CA ASN A 137 17.56 21.49 -3.82
C ASN A 137 16.28 21.70 -4.63
N LYS A 138 16.38 21.73 -5.97
CA LYS A 138 15.20 21.72 -6.87
C LYS A 138 14.30 20.50 -6.70
N SER A 139 14.78 19.42 -6.06
CA SER A 139 14.04 18.15 -5.90
C SER A 139 13.07 18.13 -4.69
N LEU A 140 13.17 19.07 -3.74
CA LEU A 140 12.38 19.06 -2.50
C LEU A 140 11.69 20.40 -2.23
N SER A 141 10.55 20.64 -2.88
CA SER A 141 9.67 21.76 -2.54
C SER A 141 8.96 21.51 -1.21
N ALA A 142 8.76 22.55 -0.38
CA ALA A 142 8.05 22.46 0.90
C ALA A 142 6.66 21.80 0.76
N SER A 143 5.93 22.12 -0.31
CA SER A 143 4.60 21.54 -0.60
C SER A 143 4.66 20.01 -0.81
N ARG A 144 5.76 19.50 -1.36
CA ARG A 144 6.00 18.06 -1.54
C ARG A 144 6.26 17.39 -0.19
N TYR A 145 7.08 18.02 0.64
CA TYR A 145 7.41 17.52 1.97
C TYR A 145 6.16 17.39 2.86
N PHE A 146 5.32 18.44 2.94
CA PHE A 146 4.11 18.41 3.77
C PHE A 146 3.10 17.34 3.33
N ARG A 147 2.90 17.14 2.03
CA ARG A 147 1.99 16.11 1.51
C ARG A 147 2.47 14.70 1.83
N LEU A 148 3.78 14.48 1.73
CA LEU A 148 4.38 13.20 2.07
C LEU A 148 4.32 12.93 3.58
N MET A 149 4.54 13.95 4.41
CA MET A 149 4.40 13.84 5.86
C MET A 149 2.94 13.56 6.26
N ALA A 150 1.98 14.26 5.67
CA ALA A 150 0.56 14.05 5.93
C ALA A 150 0.12 12.62 5.58
N LEU A 151 0.55 12.10 4.44
CA LEU A 151 0.32 10.70 4.05
C LEU A 151 0.87 9.71 5.08
N ALA A 152 2.10 9.95 5.56
CA ALA A 152 2.75 9.10 6.54
C ALA A 152 2.04 9.12 7.92
N MET A 153 1.55 10.31 8.32
CA MET A 153 0.76 10.45 9.54
C MET A 153 -0.58 9.73 9.41
N THR A 154 -1.27 9.89 8.27
CA THR A 154 -2.52 9.15 7.99
C THR A 154 -2.27 7.65 8.00
N GLU A 155 -1.16 7.18 7.44
CA GLU A 155 -0.79 5.77 7.50
C GLU A 155 -0.66 5.29 8.95
N ILE A 156 0.10 5.98 9.81
CA ILE A 156 0.31 5.51 11.19
C ILE A 156 -0.98 5.54 12.00
N LEU A 157 -1.74 6.62 11.90
CA LEU A 157 -2.99 6.82 12.65
C LEU A 157 -4.08 5.84 12.22
N CYS A 158 -4.12 5.46 10.94
CA CYS A 158 -5.16 4.58 10.43
C CYS A 158 -4.72 3.11 10.36
N THR A 159 -3.48 2.81 9.96
CA THR A 159 -3.05 1.43 9.66
C THR A 159 -2.94 0.57 10.90
N ILE A 160 -2.34 1.06 12.00
CA ILE A 160 -2.16 0.23 13.21
C ILE A 160 -3.51 -0.07 13.87
N PRO A 161 -4.40 0.90 14.14
CA PRO A 161 -5.70 0.61 14.73
C PRO A 161 -6.57 -0.25 13.81
N LEU A 162 -6.57 0.04 12.51
CA LEU A 162 -7.39 -0.70 11.56
C LEU A 162 -6.92 -2.14 11.38
N ALA A 163 -5.60 -2.37 11.27
CA ALA A 163 -5.07 -3.74 11.18
C ALA A 163 -5.34 -4.53 12.46
N SER A 164 -5.23 -3.88 13.62
CA SER A 164 -5.57 -4.51 14.91
C SER A 164 -7.05 -4.88 14.98
N PHE A 165 -7.92 -3.98 14.52
CA PHE A 165 -9.36 -4.24 14.41
C PHE A 165 -9.68 -5.38 13.43
N ILE A 166 -9.00 -5.44 12.27
CA ILE A 166 -9.20 -6.53 11.30
C ILE A 166 -8.78 -7.88 11.89
N ILE A 167 -7.66 -7.97 12.61
CA ILE A 167 -7.25 -9.21 13.29
C ILE A 167 -8.28 -9.63 14.33
N TRP A 168 -8.76 -8.69 15.15
CA TRP A 168 -9.81 -8.96 16.12
C TRP A 168 -11.09 -9.46 15.43
N LEU A 169 -11.49 -8.81 14.35
CA LEU A 169 -12.70 -9.15 13.62
C LEU A 169 -12.58 -10.53 12.95
N ASN A 170 -11.45 -10.85 12.32
CA ASN A 170 -11.21 -12.15 11.71
C ASN A 170 -11.23 -13.27 12.75
N SER A 171 -10.57 -13.06 13.90
CA SER A 171 -10.56 -14.04 15.01
C SER A 171 -11.91 -14.18 15.73
N ALA A 172 -12.74 -13.13 15.73
CA ALA A 172 -14.10 -13.17 16.26
C ALA A 172 -15.10 -13.90 15.34
N VAL A 173 -14.87 -13.86 14.02
CA VAL A 173 -15.76 -14.50 13.03
C VAL A 173 -15.41 -15.97 12.84
N HIS A 174 -14.13 -16.30 12.73
CA HIS A 174 -13.64 -17.66 12.59
C HIS A 174 -12.49 -17.91 13.56
N PRO A 175 -12.64 -18.82 14.54
CA PRO A 175 -11.50 -19.20 15.37
C PRO A 175 -10.40 -19.78 14.48
N VAL A 176 -9.15 -19.52 14.86
CA VAL A 176 -7.99 -20.03 14.12
C VAL A 176 -7.99 -21.55 14.21
N GLU A 177 -8.15 -22.20 13.06
CA GLU A 177 -8.07 -23.66 12.98
C GLU A 177 -6.65 -24.12 13.36
N PRO A 178 -6.52 -25.11 14.26
CA PRO A 178 -5.22 -25.59 14.69
C PRO A 178 -4.49 -26.27 13.52
N TRP A 179 -3.18 -26.06 13.43
CA TRP A 179 -2.36 -26.76 12.45
C TRP A 179 -2.20 -28.23 12.83
N ILE A 180 -2.63 -29.13 11.93
CA ILE A 180 -2.60 -30.57 12.17
C ILE A 180 -1.35 -31.20 11.53
N SER A 181 -1.22 -31.10 10.20
CA SER A 181 -0.10 -31.67 9.44
C SER A 181 0.10 -30.96 8.10
N TRP A 182 1.27 -31.14 7.48
CA TRP A 182 1.55 -30.60 6.15
C TRP A 182 0.59 -31.14 5.09
N GLU A 183 0.31 -32.45 5.13
CA GLU A 183 -0.59 -33.12 4.19
C GLU A 183 -2.03 -32.61 4.31
N ASN A 184 -2.51 -32.34 5.54
CA ASN A 184 -3.85 -31.80 5.76
C ASN A 184 -4.02 -30.38 5.19
N VAL A 185 -2.98 -29.54 5.23
CA VAL A 185 -3.04 -28.18 4.67
C VAL A 185 -2.91 -28.18 3.14
N HIS A 186 -2.28 -29.20 2.57
CA HIS A 186 -2.06 -29.33 1.12
C HIS A 186 -3.03 -30.30 0.44
N CYS A 187 -3.99 -30.87 1.16
CA CYS A 187 -5.05 -31.66 0.55
C CYS A 187 -6.00 -30.73 -0.23
N ASP A 188 -6.47 -31.17 -1.40
CA ASP A 188 -7.40 -30.40 -2.25
C ASP A 188 -6.99 -28.94 -2.53
N PHE A 189 -5.68 -28.65 -2.63
CA PHE A 189 -5.19 -27.27 -2.80
C PHE A 189 -5.77 -26.53 -4.03
N SER A 190 -6.15 -27.26 -5.08
CA SER A 190 -6.75 -26.71 -6.30
C SER A 190 -8.27 -26.45 -6.20
N ARG A 191 -8.90 -26.81 -5.09
CA ARG A 191 -10.34 -26.71 -4.92
C ARG A 191 -10.75 -25.28 -4.57
N VAL A 192 -11.47 -24.64 -5.49
CA VAL A 192 -12.07 -23.32 -5.26
C VAL A 192 -13.42 -23.48 -4.56
N MET A 193 -13.53 -23.03 -3.31
CA MET A 193 -14.79 -23.02 -2.58
C MET A 193 -15.72 -21.89 -3.06
N GLN A 194 -17.01 -22.21 -3.20
CA GLN A 194 -18.04 -21.28 -3.65
C GLN A 194 -18.94 -20.90 -2.47
N TYR A 195 -19.03 -19.61 -2.18
CA TYR A 195 -19.84 -19.08 -1.08
C TYR A 195 -20.93 -18.14 -1.61
N PRO A 196 -22.18 -18.60 -1.79
CA PRO A 196 -23.31 -17.75 -2.16
C PRO A 196 -23.54 -16.62 -1.16
N SER A 197 -24.09 -15.50 -1.63
CA SER A 197 -24.40 -14.33 -0.80
C SER A 197 -25.22 -14.69 0.43
N VAL A 198 -26.24 -15.52 0.25
CA VAL A 198 -27.15 -15.95 1.31
C VAL A 198 -26.41 -16.52 2.53
N LEU A 199 -25.32 -17.25 2.35
CA LEU A 199 -24.57 -17.86 3.45
C LEU A 199 -23.78 -16.83 4.26
N TRP A 200 -23.03 -15.95 3.59
CA TRP A 200 -22.17 -14.99 4.30
C TRP A 200 -22.93 -13.76 4.77
N THR A 201 -24.10 -13.45 4.20
CA THR A 201 -24.95 -12.35 4.65
C THR A 201 -25.70 -12.62 5.95
N THR A 202 -25.79 -13.89 6.38
CA THR A 202 -26.47 -14.25 7.64
C THR A 202 -25.72 -13.75 8.87
N ASN A 203 -24.38 -13.68 8.81
CA ASN A 203 -23.55 -13.25 9.92
C ASN A 203 -23.10 -11.79 9.72
N TYR A 204 -23.56 -10.90 10.60
CA TYR A 204 -23.25 -9.47 10.51
C TYR A 204 -21.74 -9.18 10.60
N LEU A 205 -20.99 -9.90 11.43
CA LEU A 205 -19.55 -9.70 11.58
C LEU A 205 -18.80 -10.12 10.30
N LEU A 206 -19.22 -11.21 9.68
CA LEU A 206 -18.65 -11.68 8.41
C LEU A 206 -18.92 -10.68 7.27
N VAL A 207 -20.13 -10.11 7.22
CA VAL A 207 -20.46 -9.02 6.28
C VAL A 207 -19.52 -7.84 6.48
N VAL A 208 -19.33 -7.39 7.73
CA VAL A 208 -18.42 -6.29 8.04
C VAL A 208 -16.98 -6.63 7.63
N ALA A 209 -16.50 -7.86 7.88
CA ALA A 209 -15.15 -8.30 7.53
C ALA A 209 -14.87 -8.22 6.03
N ILE A 210 -15.78 -8.80 5.24
CA ILE A 210 -15.67 -8.86 3.80
C ILE A 210 -15.76 -7.45 3.20
N GLN A 211 -16.73 -6.66 3.65
CA GLN A 211 -16.94 -5.31 3.12
C GLN A 211 -15.79 -4.36 3.50
N LEU A 212 -15.31 -4.40 4.75
CA LEU A 212 -14.19 -3.58 5.19
C LEU A 212 -12.93 -3.86 4.35
N THR A 213 -12.63 -5.13 4.12
CA THR A 213 -11.49 -5.55 3.28
C THR A 213 -11.62 -5.04 1.84
N ARG A 214 -12.82 -5.06 1.27
CA ARG A 214 -13.08 -4.57 -0.09
C ARG A 214 -12.93 -3.05 -0.17
N TRP A 215 -13.64 -2.32 0.71
CA TRP A 215 -13.68 -0.86 0.69
C TRP A 215 -12.37 -0.20 1.11
N LEU A 216 -11.57 -0.86 1.96
CA LEU A 216 -10.28 -0.32 2.39
C LEU A 216 -9.33 -0.08 1.21
N ILE A 217 -9.28 -1.00 0.25
CA ILE A 217 -8.44 -0.87 -0.95
C ILE A 217 -8.87 0.37 -1.77
N VAL A 218 -10.17 0.54 -1.95
CA VAL A 218 -10.76 1.68 -2.67
C VAL A 218 -10.43 2.99 -1.94
N PHE A 219 -10.58 3.00 -0.60
CA PHE A 219 -10.22 4.14 0.22
C PHE A 219 -8.73 4.49 0.10
N CYS A 220 -7.84 3.50 0.18
CA CYS A 220 -6.41 3.70 -0.03
C CYS A 220 -6.12 4.34 -1.39
N ALA A 221 -6.75 3.86 -2.47
CA ALA A 221 -6.58 4.43 -3.80
C ALA A 221 -7.01 5.90 -3.86
N PHE A 222 -8.15 6.25 -3.26
CA PHE A 222 -8.60 7.64 -3.16
C PHE A 222 -7.67 8.50 -2.31
N THR A 223 -7.18 8.00 -1.17
CA THR A 223 -6.21 8.70 -0.33
C THR A 223 -4.94 9.02 -1.12
N PHE A 224 -4.38 8.05 -1.84
CA PHE A 224 -3.21 8.28 -2.68
C PHE A 224 -3.49 9.25 -3.83
N PHE A 225 -4.64 9.15 -4.48
CA PHE A 225 -5.02 10.08 -5.53
C PHE A 225 -5.20 11.50 -5.00
N ALA A 226 -5.81 11.69 -3.83
CA ALA A 226 -5.91 12.98 -3.18
C ALA A 226 -4.52 13.57 -2.86
N PHE A 227 -3.61 12.75 -2.30
CA PHE A 227 -2.28 13.20 -1.93
C PHE A 227 -1.31 13.37 -3.09
N PHE A 228 -1.47 12.70 -4.23
CA PHE A 228 -0.51 12.74 -5.35
C PHE A 228 -1.10 13.16 -6.68
N GLY A 229 -2.37 12.85 -6.95
CA GLY A 229 -3.05 13.13 -8.21
C GLY A 229 -3.08 14.62 -8.57
N PHE A 230 -3.25 15.49 -7.57
CA PHE A 230 -3.25 16.96 -7.77
C PHE A 230 -1.85 17.60 -7.68
N ALA A 231 -0.77 16.81 -7.65
CA ALA A 231 0.57 17.36 -7.61
C ALA A 231 0.89 18.16 -8.87
N ALA A 232 1.67 19.25 -8.74
CA ALA A 232 2.16 20.00 -9.90
C ALA A 232 2.89 19.10 -10.91
N GLU A 233 3.66 18.13 -10.42
CA GLU A 233 4.35 17.14 -11.26
C GLU A 233 3.38 16.17 -11.95
N ALA A 234 2.35 15.70 -11.23
CA ALA A 234 1.30 14.85 -11.81
C ALA A 234 0.52 15.61 -12.90
N ARG A 235 0.09 16.85 -12.61
CA ARG A 235 -0.60 17.72 -13.59
C ARG A 235 0.27 18.03 -14.81
N LYS A 236 1.57 18.23 -14.63
CA LYS A 236 2.51 18.38 -15.75
C LYS A 236 2.51 17.13 -16.65
N ASN A 237 2.58 15.95 -16.05
CA ASN A 237 2.52 14.70 -16.80
C ASN A 237 1.16 14.50 -17.50
N TYR A 238 0.05 14.88 -16.86
CA TYR A 238 -1.28 14.84 -17.46
C TYR A 238 -1.39 15.78 -18.66
N SER A 239 -0.87 17.01 -18.55
CA SER A 239 -0.84 17.96 -19.66
C SER A 239 0.01 17.44 -20.83
N ILE A 240 1.17 16.84 -20.57
CA ILE A 240 2.00 16.24 -21.62
C ILE A 240 1.26 15.08 -22.31
N ALA A 241 0.61 14.21 -21.53
CA ALA A 241 -0.15 13.09 -22.07
C ALA A 241 -1.35 13.57 -22.91
N PHE A 242 -2.07 14.58 -22.42
CA PHE A 242 -3.19 15.19 -23.14
C PHE A 242 -2.75 15.85 -24.44
N CYS A 243 -1.66 16.64 -24.41
CA CYS A 243 -1.10 17.24 -25.63
C CYS A 243 -0.70 16.17 -26.65
N LYS A 244 -0.04 15.09 -26.22
CA LYS A 244 0.29 13.98 -27.13
C LYS A 244 -0.93 13.31 -27.73
N ALA A 245 -1.99 13.10 -26.95
CA ALA A 245 -3.24 12.52 -27.44
C ALA A 245 -3.95 13.45 -28.41
N ALA A 246 -3.99 14.76 -28.13
CA ALA A 246 -4.55 15.76 -29.02
C ALA A 246 -3.79 15.83 -30.35
N THR A 247 -2.45 15.88 -30.32
CA THR A 247 -1.64 15.88 -31.54
C THR A 247 -1.76 14.57 -32.33
N ALA A 248 -1.94 13.42 -31.67
CA ALA A 248 -2.18 12.15 -32.36
C ALA A 248 -3.54 12.14 -33.07
N TYR A 249 -4.56 12.74 -32.47
CA TYR A 249 -5.89 12.87 -33.07
C TYR A 249 -5.93 13.87 -34.25
N GLU A 250 -5.08 14.90 -34.24
CA GLU A 250 -4.96 15.86 -35.36
C GLU A 250 -4.17 15.31 -36.56
N LEU A 251 -3.50 14.17 -36.42
CA LEU A 251 -2.70 13.52 -37.47
C LEU A 251 -3.44 12.36 -38.16
N GLU A 252 -4.65 12.00 -37.71
CA GLU A 252 -5.60 11.08 -38.37
C GLU A 252 -6.67 11.86 -39.15
#